data_AF-A0AAD7IYS7-F1
#
_entry.id   AF-A0AAD7IYS7-F1
#
_cell.length_a   1.000
_cell.length_b   1.000
_cell.length_c   1.000
_cell.angle_alpha   90.00
_cell.angle_beta   90.00
_cell.angle_gamma   90.00
#
_symmetry.space_group_name_H-M   'P 1'
#
loop_
_entity.id
_entity.type
_entity.pdbx_description
1 polymer ?
#
loop_
_entity_poly.entity_id
_entity_poly.type
_entity_poly.pdbx_seq_one_letter_code
_entity_poly.pdbx_strand_id
1 'polypeptide(L)'
;ARASTTSSSIAELTRKIDELTRKRAALNEFVTAHLTLVSHVRRLPVDIMQKIFVACLPSGQNFVIAEHDAPLLLCHVCRGCRNLALTTPRLWASLDISVPYTD
;
A
#
# COMPACT_ATOMS: atom_id res chain seq x y z
N ALA A 1 -22.33 -42.19 26.70
CA ALA A 1 -22.64 -41.97 25.27
C ALA A 1 -22.81 -40.48 24.92
N ARG A 2 -23.79 -39.75 25.46
CA ARG A 2 -24.00 -38.32 25.10
C ARG A 2 -22.87 -37.39 25.55
N ALA A 3 -22.36 -37.58 26.78
CA ALA A 3 -21.25 -36.78 27.31
C ALA A 3 -19.93 -36.96 26.52
N SER A 4 -19.67 -38.17 25.99
CA SER A 4 -18.48 -38.44 25.18
C SER A 4 -18.55 -37.77 23.80
N THR A 5 -19.73 -37.73 23.18
CA THR A 5 -19.93 -37.06 21.88
C THR A 5 -19.72 -35.55 21.98
N THR A 6 -20.27 -34.91 23.02
CA THR A 6 -20.08 -33.47 23.24
C THR A 6 -18.61 -33.12 23.50
N SER A 7 -17.89 -33.91 24.30
CA SER A 7 -16.46 -33.70 24.55
C SER A 7 -15.61 -33.88 23.28
N SER A 8 -15.95 -34.84 22.42
CA SER A 8 -15.26 -35.01 21.12
C SER A 8 -15.48 -33.82 20.19
N SER A 9 -16.71 -33.27 20.11
CA SER A 9 -16.99 -32.06 19.31
C SER A 9 -16.26 -30.82 19.87
N ILE A 10 -16.17 -30.67 21.20
CA ILE A 10 -15.39 -29.60 21.82
C ILE A 10 -13.90 -29.74 21.45
N ALA A 11 -13.34 -30.94 21.55
CA ALA A 11 -11.94 -31.20 21.22
C ALA A 11 -11.64 -30.87 19.74
N GLU A 12 -12.55 -31.20 18.83
CA GLU A 12 -12.40 -30.90 17.41
C GLU A 12 -12.44 -29.39 17.11
N LEU A 13 -13.37 -28.66 17.74
CA LEU A 13 -13.46 -27.21 17.60
C LEU A 13 -12.22 -26.50 18.17
N THR A 14 -11.74 -26.91 19.33
CA THR A 14 -10.50 -26.38 19.92
C THR A 14 -9.32 -26.58 18.98
N ARG A 15 -9.19 -27.78 18.39
CA ARG A 15 -8.15 -28.06 17.39
C ARG A 15 -8.25 -27.09 16.20
N LYS A 16 -9.46 -26.77 15.76
CA LYS A 16 -9.68 -25.84 14.64
C LYS A 16 -9.32 -24.40 15.01
N ILE A 17 -9.64 -23.97 16.23
CA ILE A 17 -9.22 -22.67 16.77
C ILE A 17 -7.70 -22.58 16.81
N ASP A 18 -7.01 -23.61 17.30
CA ASP A 18 -5.55 -23.63 17.37
C ASP A 18 -4.89 -23.60 15.99
N GLU A 19 -5.47 -24.31 15.02
CA GLU A 19 -5.03 -24.28 13.63
C GLU A 19 -5.16 -22.87 13.03
N LEU A 20 -6.34 -22.25 13.17
CA LEU A 20 -6.60 -20.92 12.63
C LEU A 20 -5.78 -19.83 13.34
N THR A 21 -5.58 -19.97 14.65
CA THR A 21 -4.75 -19.04 15.44
C THR A 21 -3.30 -19.09 14.99
N ARG A 22 -2.75 -20.28 14.73
CA ARG A 22 -1.39 -20.42 14.14
C ARG A 22 -1.29 -19.79 12.75
N LYS A 23 -2.28 -20.04 11.88
CA LYS A 23 -2.34 -19.42 10.54
C LYS A 23 -2.39 -17.90 10.62
N ARG A 24 -3.21 -17.35 11.53
CA ARG A 24 -3.30 -15.92 11.77
C ARG A 24 -1.99 -15.34 12.30
N ALA A 25 -1.33 -16.02 13.23
CA ALA A 25 -0.06 -15.56 13.80
C ALA A 25 1.03 -15.45 12.71
N ALA A 26 1.19 -16.48 11.87
CA ALA A 26 2.15 -16.47 10.77
C ALA A 26 1.88 -15.35 9.75
N LEU A 27 0.61 -15.14 9.37
CA LEU A 27 0.25 -14.04 8.48
C LEU A 27 0.51 -12.67 9.13
N ASN A 28 0.20 -12.54 10.42
CA ASN A 28 0.38 -11.28 11.13
C ASN A 28 1.87 -10.92 11.32
N GLU A 29 2.72 -11.91 11.50
CA GLU A 29 4.18 -11.73 11.53
C GLU A 29 4.69 -11.18 10.18
N PHE A 30 4.26 -11.78 9.07
CA PHE A 30 4.57 -11.30 7.72
C PHE A 30 4.11 -9.85 7.53
N VAL A 31 2.85 -9.54 7.87
CA VAL A 31 2.30 -8.18 7.75
C VAL A 31 3.08 -7.20 8.63
N THR A 32 3.42 -7.57 9.85
CA THR A 32 4.17 -6.70 10.78
C THR A 32 5.56 -6.37 10.22
N ALA A 33 6.28 -7.36 9.70
CA ALA A 33 7.58 -7.16 9.06
C ALA A 33 7.52 -6.23 7.83
N HIS A 34 6.40 -6.21 7.10
CA HIS A 34 6.19 -5.30 5.98
C HIS A 34 5.73 -3.91 6.42
N LEU A 35 4.93 -3.82 7.49
CA LEU A 35 4.45 -2.55 8.03
C LEU A 35 5.57 -1.73 8.68
N THR A 36 6.60 -2.35 9.24
CA THR A 36 7.77 -1.62 9.75
C THR A 36 8.46 -0.83 8.63
N LEU A 37 8.63 -1.41 7.44
CA LEU A 37 9.19 -0.71 6.28
C LEU A 37 8.30 0.48 5.85
N VAL A 38 6.99 0.27 5.77
CA VAL A 38 6.02 1.33 5.43
C VAL A 38 5.92 2.41 6.53
N SER A 39 6.18 2.05 7.78
CA SER A 39 6.22 2.97 8.92
C SER A 39 7.37 3.97 8.79
N HIS A 40 8.54 3.56 8.29
CA HIS A 40 9.67 4.47 8.09
C HIS A 40 9.34 5.58 7.09
N VAL A 41 8.67 5.24 5.99
CA VAL A 41 8.18 6.23 5.01
C VAL A 41 7.17 7.18 5.67
N ARG A 42 6.29 6.69 6.56
CA ARG A 42 5.34 7.53 7.29
C ARG A 42 5.94 8.40 8.40
N ARG A 43 7.19 8.15 8.82
CA ARG A 43 7.88 8.92 9.87
C ARG A 43 8.62 10.14 9.32
N LEU A 44 8.76 10.25 8.01
CA LEU A 44 9.38 11.42 7.38
C LEU A 44 8.44 12.63 7.53
N PRO A 45 8.99 13.81 7.85
CA PRO A 45 8.25 15.06 7.75
C PRO A 45 7.66 15.24 6.36
N VAL A 46 6.46 15.84 6.32
CA VAL A 46 5.67 16.03 5.08
C VAL A 46 6.47 16.77 4.02
N ASP A 47 7.20 17.82 4.39
CA ASP A 47 8.01 18.64 3.48
C ASP A 47 9.17 17.86 2.83
N ILE A 48 9.80 16.95 3.58
CA ILE A 48 10.85 16.08 3.08
C ILE A 48 10.27 15.08 2.07
N MET A 49 9.11 14.51 2.37
CA MET A 49 8.43 13.60 1.45
C MET A 49 8.03 14.30 0.14
N GLN A 50 7.53 15.54 0.22
CA GLN A 50 7.24 16.34 -0.97
C GLN A 50 8.48 16.61 -1.82
N LYS A 51 9.62 16.90 -1.19
CA LYS A 51 10.89 17.08 -1.92
C LYS A 51 11.33 15.80 -2.62
N ILE A 52 11.23 14.65 -1.95
CA ILE A 52 11.52 13.34 -2.55
C ILE A 52 10.62 13.11 -3.75
N PHE A 53 9.31 13.34 -3.62
CA PHE A 53 8.34 13.12 -4.71
C PHE A 53 8.67 13.99 -5.92
N VAL A 54 9.04 15.25 -5.72
CA VAL A 54 9.43 16.16 -6.81
C VAL A 54 10.73 15.69 -7.47
N ALA A 55 11.68 15.14 -6.71
CA ALA A 55 12.91 14.57 -7.25
C ALA A 55 12.69 13.26 -8.02
N CYS A 56 11.56 12.58 -7.81
CA CYS A 56 11.17 11.39 -8.58
C CYS A 56 10.53 11.73 -9.93
N LEU A 57 10.26 13.01 -10.23
CA LEU A 57 9.74 13.38 -11.54
C LEU A 57 10.77 12.99 -12.62
N PRO A 58 10.31 12.44 -13.75
CA PRO A 58 11.21 12.07 -14.83
C PRO A 58 11.95 13.32 -15.37
N SER A 59 13.17 13.12 -15.91
CA SER A 59 14.08 14.20 -16.34
C SER A 59 13.91 14.54 -17.82
N GLY A 60 13.20 15.62 -18.18
CA GLY A 60 12.86 15.96 -19.57
C GLY A 60 11.71 16.96 -19.70
N GLN A 61 11.67 17.77 -20.77
CA GLN A 61 10.70 18.88 -20.87
C GLN A 61 9.30 18.49 -21.32
N ASN A 62 9.09 17.29 -21.88
CA ASN A 62 7.79 16.85 -22.42
C ASN A 62 7.58 15.38 -22.08
N PHE A 63 6.82 15.10 -21.03
CA PHE A 63 6.42 13.74 -20.70
C PHE A 63 4.95 13.56 -21.00
N VAL A 64 4.66 12.73 -21.99
CA VAL A 64 3.41 11.98 -21.98
C VAL A 64 3.46 11.12 -20.71
N ILE A 65 2.72 11.51 -19.69
CA ILE A 65 2.79 10.82 -18.41
C ILE A 65 2.15 9.44 -18.58
N ALA A 66 2.98 8.42 -18.66
CA ALA A 66 2.50 7.05 -18.57
C ALA A 66 1.99 6.78 -17.15
N GLU A 67 1.06 5.85 -17.02
CA GLU A 67 0.52 5.43 -15.71
C GLU A 67 1.61 4.93 -14.74
N HIS A 68 2.76 4.53 -15.26
CA HIS A 68 3.90 4.03 -14.50
C HIS A 68 4.94 5.11 -14.15
N ASP A 69 4.73 6.36 -14.56
CA ASP A 69 5.64 7.47 -14.26
C ASP A 69 5.14 8.34 -13.11
N ALA A 70 6.07 8.98 -12.40
CA ALA A 70 5.71 10.05 -11.47
C ALA A 70 5.12 11.24 -12.24
N PRO A 71 4.07 11.91 -11.71
CA PRO A 71 3.53 11.77 -10.36
C PRO A 71 2.44 10.71 -10.18
N LEU A 72 1.96 10.07 -11.26
CA LEU A 72 0.85 9.10 -11.20
C LEU A 72 1.23 7.84 -10.40
N LEU A 73 2.43 7.29 -10.63
CA LEU A 73 2.92 6.13 -9.89
C LEU A 73 2.85 6.34 -8.37
N LEU A 74 3.21 7.54 -7.89
CA LEU A 74 3.19 7.89 -6.46
C LEU A 74 1.77 7.84 -5.88
N CYS A 75 0.75 8.10 -6.70
CA CYS A 75 -0.65 8.02 -6.30
C CYS A 75 -1.16 6.57 -6.13
N HIS A 76 -0.44 5.57 -6.66
CA HIS A 76 -0.81 4.16 -6.60
C HIS A 76 -0.16 3.37 -5.45
N VAL A 77 0.85 3.94 -4.76
CA VAL A 77 1.59 3.25 -3.69
C VAL A 77 0.74 3.03 -2.44
N CYS A 78 0.18 4.10 -1.86
CA CYS A 78 -0.71 4.01 -0.70
C CYS A 78 -1.59 5.27 -0.56
N ARG A 79 -2.60 5.22 0.32
CA ARG A 79 -3.50 6.37 0.57
C ARG A 79 -2.75 7.63 1.02
N GLY A 80 -1.70 7.49 1.81
CA GLY A 80 -0.88 8.61 2.27
C GLY A 80 -0.08 9.27 1.13
N CYS A 81 0.58 8.45 0.30
CA CYS A 81 1.29 8.94 -0.87
C CYS A 81 0.35 9.62 -1.86
N ARG A 82 -0.84 9.05 -2.09
CA ARG A 82 -1.89 9.65 -2.93
C ARG A 82 -2.31 11.01 -2.42
N ASN A 83 -2.66 11.11 -1.14
CA ASN A 83 -3.07 12.40 -0.54
C ASN A 83 -1.95 13.42 -0.72
N LEU A 84 -0.73 13.05 -0.35
CA LEU A 84 0.42 13.95 -0.43
C LEU A 84 0.71 14.40 -1.87
N ALA A 85 0.69 13.48 -2.83
CA ALA A 85 0.93 13.80 -4.23
C ALA A 85 -0.13 14.77 -4.78
N LEU A 86 -1.41 14.55 -4.48
CA LEU A 86 -2.50 15.43 -4.88
C LEU A 86 -2.42 16.81 -4.20
N THR A 87 -1.98 16.88 -2.94
CA THR A 87 -1.82 18.15 -2.22
C THR A 87 -0.50 18.87 -2.49
N THR A 88 0.32 18.39 -3.43
CA THR A 88 1.63 19.00 -3.75
C THR A 88 1.60 19.57 -5.17
N PRO A 89 1.21 20.84 -5.37
CA PRO A 89 1.01 21.43 -6.69
C PRO A 89 2.23 21.37 -7.61
N ARG A 90 3.45 21.42 -7.03
CA ARG A 90 4.72 21.34 -7.78
C ARG A 90 4.87 20.05 -8.59
N LEU A 91 4.21 18.96 -8.20
CA LEU A 91 4.23 17.70 -8.95
C LEU A 91 3.43 17.76 -10.26
N TRP A 92 2.50 18.71 -10.36
CA TRP A 92 1.55 18.84 -11.47
C TRP A 92 1.80 20.12 -12.30
N ALA A 93 2.88 20.85 -12.02
CA ALA A 93 3.20 22.11 -12.68
C ALA A 93 3.60 21.96 -14.16
N SER A 94 4.01 20.75 -14.56
CA SER A 94 4.39 20.40 -15.93
C SER A 94 3.74 19.05 -16.27
N LEU A 95 2.49 19.10 -16.73
CA LEU A 95 1.70 17.94 -17.14
C LEU A 95 1.32 18.11 -18.62
N ASP A 96 1.81 17.22 -19.47
CA ASP A 96 1.39 17.13 -20.87
C ASP A 96 0.43 15.93 -21.04
N ILE A 97 -0.78 16.21 -21.51
CA ILE A 97 -1.82 15.19 -21.70
C ILE A 97 -1.97 14.98 -23.21
N SER A 98 -1.42 13.88 -23.71
CA SER A 98 -1.69 13.46 -25.09
C SER A 98 -3.11 12.93 -25.17
N VAL A 99 -4.02 13.70 -25.77
CA VAL A 99 -5.38 13.23 -26.07
C VAL A 99 -5.28 12.33 -27.31
N PRO A 100 -5.66 11.04 -27.24
CA PRO A 100 -5.68 10.19 -28.42
C PRO A 100 -6.76 10.69 -29.38
N TYR A 101 -6.39 10.94 -30.63
CA TYR A 101 -7.34 11.28 -31.67
C TYR A 101 -8.12 10.02 -32.06
N THR A 102 -9.44 10.06 -31.95
CA THR A 102 -10.35 9.01 -32.43
C THR A 102 -10.99 9.46 -33.73
N ASP A 103 -10.69 8.78 -34.83
CA ASP A 103 -11.46 8.83 -36.08
C ASP A 103 -12.85 8.21 -35.92
#